data_AF-A0A7J2XA98-F1
#
_entry.id   AF-A0A7J2XA98-F1
#
_cell.length_a   1.000
_cell.length_b   1.000
_cell.length_c   1.000
_cell.angle_alpha   90.00
_cell.angle_beta   90.00
_cell.angle_gamma   90.00
#
_symmetry.space_group_name_H-M   'P 1'
#
loop_
_entity.id
_entity.type
_entity.pdbx_description
1 polymer ?
#
loop_
_entity_poly.entity_id
_entity_poly.type
_entity_poly.pdbx_seq_one_letter_code
_entity_poly.pdbx_strand_id
1 'polypeptide(L)'
;MFDLEKTKIIVKTKRGYEKVTASLIEDLIPGCKTLPNPLNYSGLVLVSTDERDAERLIKENIPEAEKVLPVKVVCKADMDEMISNIDSIIEDVNGRFAVRTRRRGRHGFSSIDVNVAL
;
A
#
# COMPACT_ATOMS: atom_id res chain seq x y z
N MET A 1 17.29 -2.21 -6.83
CA MET A 1 16.60 -2.72 -5.63
C MET A 1 15.43 -1.79 -5.33
N PHE A 2 14.25 -2.35 -5.03
CA PHE A 2 13.07 -1.55 -4.68
C PHE A 2 13.20 -1.03 -3.25
N ASP A 3 12.84 0.22 -3.03
CA ASP A 3 12.89 0.89 -1.73
C ASP A 3 11.49 0.92 -1.11
N LEU A 4 11.30 0.20 -0.01
CA LEU A 4 9.99 0.06 0.64
C LEU A 4 9.49 1.39 1.21
N GLU A 5 10.38 2.28 1.66
CA GLU A 5 10.02 3.58 2.24
C GLU A 5 9.44 4.53 1.18
N LYS A 6 9.75 4.28 -0.09
CA LYS A 6 9.23 5.05 -1.23
C LYS A 6 7.95 4.47 -1.82
N THR A 7 7.30 3.53 -1.13
CA THR A 7 6.01 2.98 -1.58
C THR A 7 4.94 4.06 -1.50
N LYS A 8 4.29 4.34 -2.63
CA LYS A 8 3.20 5.32 -2.74
C LYS A 8 1.84 4.66 -2.95
N ILE A 9 1.80 3.47 -3.55
CA ILE A 9 0.55 2.75 -3.81
C ILE A 9 0.73 1.26 -3.54
N ILE A 10 -0.28 0.66 -2.91
CA ILE A 10 -0.43 -0.79 -2.78
C ILE A 10 -1.53 -1.25 -3.73
N VAL A 11 -1.17 -2.11 -4.68
CA VAL A 11 -2.12 -2.72 -5.61
C VAL A 11 -2.40 -4.15 -5.17
N LYS A 12 -3.69 -4.49 -5.04
CA LYS A 12 -4.14 -5.87 -4.82
C LYS A 12 -4.54 -6.49 -6.13
N THR A 13 -4.12 -7.72 -6.33
CA THR A 13 -4.37 -8.51 -7.54
C THR A 13 -4.89 -9.88 -7.15
N LYS A 14 -5.48 -10.58 -8.12
CA LYS A 14 -5.63 -12.03 -8.02
C LYS A 14 -4.25 -12.68 -7.85
N ARG A 15 -4.22 -13.79 -7.11
CA ARG A 15 -2.97 -14.56 -6.92
C ARG A 15 -2.45 -15.05 -8.28
N GLY A 16 -1.16 -14.85 -8.52
CA GLY A 16 -0.50 -15.24 -9.77
C GLY A 16 -0.45 -14.14 -10.84
N TYR A 17 -1.18 -13.03 -10.66
CA TYR A 17 -1.19 -11.90 -11.60
C TYR A 17 -0.17 -10.80 -11.24
N GLU A 18 0.53 -10.91 -10.11
CA GLU A 18 1.35 -9.83 -9.55
C GLU A 18 2.41 -9.34 -10.54
N LYS A 19 3.08 -10.27 -11.24
CA LYS A 19 4.13 -9.93 -12.22
C LYS A 19 3.58 -9.23 -13.45
N VAL A 20 2.43 -9.68 -13.95
CA VAL A 20 1.78 -9.09 -15.13
C VAL A 20 1.30 -7.68 -14.78
N THR A 21 0.60 -7.53 -13.64
CA THR A 21 0.16 -6.22 -13.15
C THR A 21 1.35 -5.27 -12.94
N ALA A 22 2.44 -5.74 -12.34
CA ALA A 22 3.67 -4.95 -12.17
C ALA A 22 4.23 -4.44 -13.51
N SER A 23 4.38 -5.32 -14.50
CA SER A 23 4.85 -4.94 -15.84
C SER A 23 3.94 -3.90 -16.50
N LEU A 24 2.62 -4.11 -16.45
CA LEU A 24 1.65 -3.18 -17.03
C LEU A 24 1.70 -1.80 -16.36
N ILE A 25 1.93 -1.74 -15.04
CA ILE A 25 2.08 -0.47 -14.31
C ILE A 25 3.34 0.27 -14.76
N GLU A 26 4.46 -0.44 -14.92
CA GLU A 26 5.73 0.16 -15.37
C GLU A 26 5.66 0.65 -16.82
N ASP A 27 4.94 -0.06 -17.69
CA ASP A 27 4.71 0.35 -19.07
C ASP A 27 3.77 1.57 -19.15
N LEU A 28 2.75 1.63 -18.27
CA LEU A 28 1.76 2.71 -18.25
C LEU A 28 2.33 4.03 -17.68
N ILE A 29 3.18 3.95 -16.66
CA ILE A 29 3.67 5.11 -15.91
C ILE A 29 5.20 5.20 -16.04
N PRO A 30 5.71 6.11 -16.90
CA PRO A 30 7.15 6.27 -17.08
C PRO A 30 7.90 6.57 -15.78
N GLY A 31 9.00 5.87 -15.55
CA GLY A 31 9.83 6.06 -14.35
C GLY A 31 9.28 5.41 -13.07
N CYS A 32 8.10 4.77 -13.16
CA CYS A 32 7.56 3.97 -12.07
C CYS A 32 8.45 2.75 -11.79
N LYS A 33 8.56 2.40 -10.50
CA LYS A 33 9.14 1.13 -10.06
C LYS A 33 8.08 0.33 -9.35
N THR A 34 8.08 -0.98 -9.59
CA THR A 34 7.16 -1.89 -8.92
C THR A 34 7.89 -3.04 -8.23
N LEU A 35 7.24 -3.62 -7.24
CA LEU A 35 7.69 -4.83 -6.56
C LEU A 35 6.51 -5.80 -6.47
N PRO A 36 6.42 -6.80 -7.38
CA PRO A 36 5.42 -7.84 -7.28
C PRO A 36 5.76 -8.84 -6.16
N ASN A 37 4.72 -9.34 -5.49
CA ASN A 37 4.83 -10.37 -4.44
C ASN A 37 5.88 -10.02 -3.36
N PRO A 38 5.78 -8.84 -2.72
CA PRO A 38 6.76 -8.38 -1.73
C PRO A 38 6.85 -9.38 -0.58
N LEU A 39 8.07 -9.80 -0.22
CA LEU A 39 8.33 -10.74 0.89
C LEU A 39 7.53 -12.05 0.79
N ASN A 40 7.23 -12.52 -0.43
CA ASN A 40 6.40 -13.69 -0.72
C ASN A 40 4.91 -13.55 -0.32
N TYR A 41 4.41 -12.33 -0.13
CA TYR A 41 2.98 -12.09 0.02
C TYR A 41 2.25 -12.00 -1.32
N SER A 42 1.60 -13.09 -1.71
CA SER A 42 0.78 -13.14 -2.93
C SER A 42 -0.42 -12.18 -2.89
N GLY A 43 -0.85 -11.79 -4.07
CA GLY A 43 -1.95 -10.86 -4.37
C GLY A 43 -1.58 -9.41 -4.11
N LEU A 44 -0.30 -9.05 -4.17
CA LEU A 44 0.20 -7.71 -3.88
C LEU A 44 1.27 -7.27 -4.86
N VAL A 45 1.20 -5.99 -5.22
CA VAL A 45 2.26 -5.23 -5.90
C VAL A 45 2.45 -3.92 -5.14
N LEU A 46 3.70 -3.58 -4.81
CA LEU A 46 4.06 -2.26 -4.32
C LEU A 46 4.49 -1.39 -5.48
N VAL A 47 4.13 -0.12 -5.44
CA VAL A 47 4.38 0.83 -6.52
C VAL A 47 5.04 2.08 -5.93
N SER A 48 6.11 2.52 -6.57
CA SER A 48 6.83 3.75 -6.27
C SER A 48 6.89 4.61 -7.53
N THR A 49 6.35 5.82 -7.45
CA THR A 49 6.27 6.76 -8.58
C THR A 49 6.12 8.18 -8.07
N ASP A 50 6.59 9.14 -8.85
CA ASP A 50 6.37 10.58 -8.62
C ASP A 50 5.12 11.11 -9.36
N GLU A 51 4.46 10.25 -10.16
CA GLU A 51 3.21 10.58 -10.85
C GLU A 51 2.06 10.75 -9.85
N ARG A 52 1.47 11.95 -9.82
CA ARG A 52 0.43 12.32 -8.85
C ARG A 52 -0.88 11.61 -9.13
N ASP A 53 -1.19 11.36 -10.41
CA ASP A 53 -2.44 10.72 -10.83
C ASP A 53 -2.31 9.19 -10.96
N ALA A 54 -1.20 8.60 -10.46
CA ALA A 54 -0.91 7.17 -10.61
C ALA A 54 -2.03 6.27 -10.09
N GLU A 55 -2.69 6.63 -8.98
CA GLU A 55 -3.81 5.85 -8.44
C GLU A 55 -4.95 5.73 -9.46
N ARG A 56 -5.36 6.86 -10.05
CA ARG A 56 -6.43 6.92 -11.05
C ARG A 56 -6.02 6.17 -12.32
N LEU A 57 -4.82 6.42 -12.82
CA LEU A 57 -4.29 5.78 -14.02
C LEU A 57 -4.28 4.25 -13.91
N ILE A 58 -3.76 3.70 -12.82
CA ILE A 58 -3.72 2.26 -12.57
C ILE A 58 -5.14 1.69 -12.50
N LYS A 59 -6.04 2.36 -11.76
CA LYS A 59 -7.42 1.90 -11.56
C LYS A 59 -8.23 1.87 -12.86
N GLU A 60 -8.00 2.82 -13.76
CA GLU A 60 -8.76 2.94 -15.01
C GLU A 60 -8.20 2.06 -16.14
N ASN A 61 -6.88 1.80 -16.16
CA ASN A 61 -6.22 1.15 -17.30
C ASN A 61 -5.76 -0.29 -17.02
N ILE A 62 -5.77 -0.75 -15.77
CA ILE A 62 -5.24 -2.08 -15.40
C ILE A 62 -6.34 -2.92 -14.74
N PRO A 63 -7.07 -3.74 -15.52
CA PRO A 63 -8.16 -4.58 -15.02
C PRO A 63 -7.74 -5.58 -13.93
N GLU A 64 -6.49 -6.02 -13.93
CA GLU A 64 -5.92 -6.94 -12.93
C GLU A 64 -5.77 -6.31 -11.54
N ALA A 65 -5.80 -4.98 -11.45
CA ALA A 65 -5.73 -4.22 -10.20
C ALA A 65 -7.10 -4.19 -9.49
N GLU A 66 -7.41 -5.24 -8.73
CA GLU A 66 -8.69 -5.34 -7.99
C GLU A 66 -8.91 -4.20 -7.00
N LYS A 67 -7.84 -3.76 -6.33
CA LYS A 67 -7.85 -2.58 -5.45
C LYS A 67 -6.56 -1.82 -5.59
N VAL A 68 -6.67 -0.50 -5.71
CA VAL A 68 -5.56 0.44 -5.69
C VAL A 68 -5.69 1.26 -4.42
N LEU A 69 -4.69 1.18 -3.53
CA LEU A 69 -4.72 1.80 -2.21
C LEU A 69 -3.57 2.79 -2.11
N PRO A 70 -3.83 4.11 -2.05
CA PRO A 70 -2.78 5.11 -1.86
C PRO A 70 -2.18 4.97 -0.45
N VAL A 71 -0.87 5.14 -0.35
CA VAL A 71 -0.11 5.09 0.90
C VAL A 71 0.25 6.51 1.29
N LYS A 72 -0.24 6.95 2.45
CA LYS A 72 0.06 8.25 3.03
C LYS A 72 1.39 8.23 3.78
N VAL A 73 1.60 7.19 4.58
CA VAL A 73 2.78 7.04 5.43
C VAL A 73 3.31 5.61 5.37
N VAL A 74 4.63 5.48 5.36
CA VAL A 74 5.35 4.22 5.56
C VAL A 74 6.18 4.35 6.82
N CYS A 75 6.01 3.43 7.76
CA CYS A 75 6.77 3.38 9.01
C CYS A 75 7.11 1.92 9.34
N LYS A 76 7.93 1.72 10.38
CA LYS A 76 8.22 0.39 10.91
C LYS A 76 6.94 -0.21 11.51
N ALA A 77 6.83 -1.53 11.44
CA ALA A 77 5.73 -2.26 12.07
C ALA A 77 5.95 -2.36 13.59
N ASP A 78 5.93 -1.20 14.25
CA ASP A 78 6.09 -1.00 15.68
C ASP A 78 4.95 -0.08 16.18
N MET A 79 4.46 -0.33 17.40
CA MET A 79 3.25 0.36 17.88
C MET A 79 3.48 1.85 18.11
N ASP A 80 4.62 2.21 18.70
CA ASP A 80 4.94 3.62 18.99
C ASP A 80 5.17 4.40 17.70
N GLU A 81 5.88 3.79 16.73
CA GLU A 81 6.09 4.37 15.38
C GLU A 81 4.77 4.56 14.62
N MET A 82 3.83 3.62 14.71
CA MET A 82 2.53 3.77 14.06
C MET A 82 1.72 4.91 14.68
N ILE A 83 1.70 5.02 16.02
CA ILE A 83 0.97 6.07 16.74
C ILE A 83 1.58 7.44 16.45
N SER A 84 2.91 7.58 16.46
CA SER A 84 3.56 8.88 16.22
C SER A 84 3.29 9.45 14.82
N ASN A 85 2.88 8.61 13.87
CA ASN A 85 2.58 9.01 12.50
C ASN A 85 1.08 9.31 12.27
N ILE A 86 0.19 9.05 13.23
CA ILE A 86 -1.26 9.18 13.00
C ILE A 86 -1.71 10.62 12.75
N ASP A 87 -1.06 11.58 13.41
CA ASP A 87 -1.40 13.00 13.29
C ASP A 87 -1.29 13.48 11.83
N SER A 88 -0.32 12.95 11.08
CA SER A 88 -0.14 13.26 9.65
C SER A 88 -1.24 12.72 8.73
N ILE A 89 -2.09 11.83 9.24
CA ILE A 89 -3.17 11.17 8.49
C ILE A 89 -4.52 11.75 8.91
N ILE A 90 -4.70 12.07 10.19
CA ILE A 90 -6.01 12.42 10.74
C ILE A 90 -6.51 13.80 10.28
N GLU A 91 -5.60 14.71 9.88
CA GLU A 91 -5.98 16.01 9.30
C GLU A 91 -6.88 15.87 8.07
N ASP A 92 -6.70 14.79 7.29
CA ASP A 92 -7.50 14.49 6.10
C ASP A 92 -8.86 13.83 6.45
N VAL A 93 -9.09 13.45 7.71
CA VAL A 93 -10.28 12.69 8.14
C VAL A 93 -11.31 13.62 8.78
N ASN A 94 -12.43 13.83 8.09
CA ASN A 94 -13.55 14.61 8.63
C ASN A 94 -14.69 13.70 9.10
N GLY A 95 -15.07 13.81 10.37
CA GLY A 95 -16.20 13.08 10.98
C GLY A 95 -15.83 11.73 11.58
N ARG A 96 -16.80 10.80 11.61
CA ARG A 96 -16.63 9.46 12.21
C ARG A 96 -15.90 8.55 11.23
N PHE A 97 -14.84 7.89 11.68
CA PHE A 97 -14.10 6.91 10.90
C PHE A 97 -14.01 5.56 11.63
N ALA A 98 -13.52 4.55 10.92
CA ALA A 98 -13.24 3.24 11.48
C ALA A 98 -11.88 2.75 11.00
N VAL A 99 -11.07 2.23 11.91
CA VAL A 99 -9.76 1.66 11.60
C VAL A 99 -9.89 0.19 11.22
N ARG A 100 -9.24 -0.19 10.12
CA ARG A 100 -9.17 -1.59 9.68
C ARG A 100 -7.76 -2.03 9.43
N THR A 101 -7.22 -2.79 10.37
CA THR A 101 -5.87 -3.35 10.26
C THR A 101 -5.81 -4.61 9.39
N ARG A 102 -4.83 -4.66 8.47
CA ARG A 102 -4.47 -5.85 7.69
C ARG A 102 -3.04 -6.25 8.00
N ARG A 103 -2.90 -7.19 8.94
CA ARG A 103 -1.60 -7.72 9.35
C ARG A 103 -1.13 -8.82 8.40
N ARG A 104 0.13 -8.76 7.98
CA ARG A 104 0.82 -9.82 7.24
C ARG A 104 2.08 -10.21 8.02
N GLY A 105 2.30 -11.52 8.20
CA GLY A 105 3.41 -12.03 9.00
C GLY A 105 3.13 -12.10 10.51
N ARG A 106 4.20 -12.30 11.30
CA ARG A 106 4.15 -12.36 12.77
C ARG A 106 4.62 -11.03 13.35
N HIS A 107 3.88 -10.52 14.32
CA HIS A 107 4.15 -9.26 15.02
C HIS A 107 3.82 -9.45 16.51
N GLY A 108 4.40 -8.60 17.37
CA GLY A 108 4.15 -8.62 18.82
C GLY A 108 2.77 -8.10 19.25
N PHE A 109 2.01 -7.54 18.32
CA PHE A 109 0.66 -6.99 18.53
C PHE A 109 -0.40 -7.71 17.67
N SER A 110 -1.64 -7.65 18.12
CA SER A 110 -2.81 -8.12 17.38
C SER A 110 -3.45 -7.00 16.54
N SER A 111 -4.35 -7.36 15.63
CA SER A 111 -5.11 -6.36 14.86
C SER A 111 -6.08 -5.56 15.74
N ILE A 112 -6.50 -6.13 16.88
CA ILE A 112 -7.37 -5.44 17.84
C ILE A 112 -6.58 -4.36 18.58
N ASP A 113 -5.35 -4.67 19.01
CA ASP A 113 -4.50 -3.70 19.70
C ASP A 113 -4.26 -2.47 18.81
N VAL A 114 -3.97 -2.70 17.52
CA VAL A 114 -3.79 -1.60 16.55
C VAL A 114 -5.08 -0.81 16.33
N ASN A 115 -6.23 -1.47 16.21
CA ASN A 115 -7.50 -0.78 15.98
C ASN A 115 -8.00 0.03 17.20
N VAL A 116 -7.54 -0.30 18.41
CA VAL A 116 -7.88 0.43 19.64
C VAL A 116 -6.93 1.61 19.87
N ALA A 117 -5.67 1.47 19.45
CA ALA A 117 -4.64 2.49 19.64
C ALA A 117 -4.69 3.63 18.60
N LEU A 118 -5.26 3.38 17.41
CA LEU A 118 -5.42 4.34 16.30
C LEU A 118 -6.88 4.78 16.17
#